data_AF-A0A172XWM6-F1
#
_entry.id   AF-A0A172XWM6-F1
#
_cell.length_a   1.000
_cell.length_b   1.000
_cell.length_c   1.000
_cell.angle_alpha   90.00
_cell.angle_beta   90.00
_cell.angle_gamma   90.00
#
_symmetry.space_group_name_H-M   'P 1'
#
loop_
_entity.id
_entity.type
_entity.pdbx_description
1 polymer ?
#
loop_
_entity_poly.entity_id
_entity_poly.type
_entity_poly.pdbx_seq_one_letter_code
_entity_poly.pdbx_strand_id
1 'polypeptide(L)'
;MTKKLFPALLLVGTFAFTNAQVGVNTDTPHATLDVVGDASNNAKLDGIIAPRISGDLLKTKSYTSLQTGALVYVTTADSSPSGQTLDVTSTGYYYFNGDLDKWIKIKSGTSSEPYDTPNSGSLTLNDTHHAVRIY
;
A
#
# COMPACT_ATOMS: atom_id res chain seq x y z
N MET A 1 17.82 -28.41 -56.67
CA MET A 1 16.62 -27.93 -55.95
C MET A 1 17.06 -27.42 -54.58
N THR A 2 17.24 -26.10 -54.45
CA THR A 2 17.77 -25.45 -53.23
C THR A 2 16.64 -25.08 -52.28
N LYS A 3 16.85 -25.43 -51.01
CA LYS A 3 15.86 -25.48 -49.93
C LYS A 3 15.44 -24.06 -49.50
N LYS A 4 14.17 -23.70 -49.71
CA LYS A 4 13.54 -22.49 -49.15
C LYS A 4 13.19 -22.72 -47.68
N LEU A 5 14.19 -22.64 -46.79
CA LEU A 5 13.98 -22.71 -45.34
C LEU A 5 14.41 -21.42 -44.61
N PHE A 6 14.81 -20.38 -45.35
CA PHE A 6 15.38 -19.16 -44.76
C PHE A 6 14.39 -18.19 -44.06
N PRO A 7 13.08 -18.08 -44.39
CA PRO A 7 12.23 -17.13 -43.68
C PRO A 7 11.70 -17.65 -42.32
N ALA A 8 11.80 -18.96 -42.05
CA ALA A 8 11.34 -19.53 -40.79
C ALA A 8 12.30 -19.25 -39.61
N LEU A 9 13.59 -18.98 -39.89
CA LEU A 9 14.59 -18.72 -38.85
C LEU A 9 14.58 -17.27 -38.34
N LEU A 10 13.92 -16.35 -39.06
CA LEU A 10 13.86 -14.93 -38.69
C LEU A 10 12.73 -14.60 -37.69
N LEU A 11 11.85 -15.56 -37.37
CA LEU A 11 10.75 -15.36 -36.42
C LEU A 11 11.09 -15.81 -34.99
N VAL A 12 12.28 -16.39 -34.77
CA VAL A 12 12.82 -16.63 -33.41
C VAL A 12 13.55 -15.35 -32.94
N GLY A 13 12.86 -14.22 -33.06
CA GLY A 13 13.34 -12.92 -32.61
C GLY A 13 13.13 -12.78 -31.12
N THR A 14 14.15 -13.17 -30.36
CA THR A 14 14.47 -12.69 -29.01
C THR A 14 13.27 -12.43 -28.09
N PHE A 15 12.82 -13.46 -27.38
CA PHE A 15 12.32 -13.24 -26.01
C PHE A 15 13.54 -12.90 -25.14
N ALA A 16 14.13 -11.72 -25.37
CA ALA A 16 15.13 -11.18 -24.47
C ALA A 16 14.42 -11.00 -23.13
N PHE A 17 15.03 -11.53 -22.06
CA PHE A 17 14.58 -11.49 -20.67
C PHE A 17 13.89 -10.16 -20.35
N THR A 18 12.56 -10.11 -20.52
CA THR A 18 11.79 -8.94 -20.13
C THR A 18 11.69 -9.02 -18.63
N ASN A 19 12.54 -8.27 -17.93
CA ASN A 19 12.27 -7.92 -16.54
C ASN A 19 10.81 -7.46 -16.49
N ALA A 20 9.99 -8.05 -15.61
CA ALA A 20 8.55 -7.80 -15.51
C ALA A 20 8.23 -6.41 -14.90
N GLN A 21 9.10 -5.42 -15.14
CA GLN A 21 8.98 -4.07 -14.65
C GLN A 21 8.08 -3.24 -15.58
N VAL A 22 7.19 -2.46 -14.98
CA VAL A 22 6.26 -1.56 -15.66
C VAL A 22 6.73 -0.13 -15.45
N GLY A 23 7.12 0.54 -16.53
CA GLY A 23 7.36 1.98 -16.54
C GLY A 23 6.13 2.74 -17.01
N VAL A 24 5.73 3.79 -16.29
CA VAL A 24 4.73 4.77 -16.72
C VAL A 24 5.42 6.12 -16.82
N ASN A 25 5.43 6.69 -18.03
CA ASN A 25 6.14 7.93 -18.34
C ASN A 25 7.67 7.87 -18.11
N THR A 26 8.25 6.66 -18.22
CA THR A 26 9.71 6.42 -18.22
C THR A 26 10.02 5.18 -19.05
N ASP A 27 11.06 5.23 -19.88
CA ASP A 27 11.55 4.08 -20.66
C ASP A 27 12.59 3.25 -19.90
N THR A 28 13.08 3.78 -18.77
CA THR A 28 14.11 3.14 -17.92
C THR A 28 13.58 3.03 -16.47
N PRO A 29 12.62 2.14 -16.20
CA PRO A 29 12.08 1.97 -14.86
C PRO A 29 13.14 1.43 -13.89
N HIS A 30 13.19 2.00 -12.68
CA HIS A 30 14.12 1.61 -11.61
C HIS A 30 13.49 0.73 -10.51
N ALA A 31 12.21 0.38 -10.68
CA ALA A 31 11.45 -0.49 -9.78
C ALA A 31 10.50 -1.39 -10.58
N THR A 32 9.86 -2.36 -9.92
CA THR A 32 8.86 -3.24 -10.56
C THR A 32 7.66 -2.47 -11.13
N LEU A 33 7.27 -1.38 -10.48
CA LEU A 33 6.41 -0.34 -11.02
C LEU A 33 7.09 1.01 -10.77
N ASP A 34 7.44 1.73 -11.84
CA ASP A 34 8.02 3.06 -11.77
C ASP A 34 7.11 4.05 -12.51
N VAL A 35 6.65 5.08 -11.80
CA VAL A 35 5.74 6.10 -12.32
C VAL A 35 6.40 7.45 -12.14
N VAL A 36 6.81 8.06 -13.25
CA VAL A 36 7.46 9.38 -13.25
C VAL A 36 6.44 10.46 -13.60
N GLY A 37 6.24 11.44 -12.73
CA GLY A 37 5.34 12.57 -12.99
C GLY A 37 5.92 13.62 -13.96
N ASP A 38 5.07 14.53 -14.42
CA ASP A 38 5.46 15.76 -15.15
C ASP A 38 5.05 16.99 -14.32
N ALA A 39 5.69 17.13 -13.16
CA ALA A 39 5.29 18.09 -12.13
C ALA A 39 5.37 19.56 -12.54
N SER A 40 6.09 19.87 -13.62
CA SER A 40 6.21 21.24 -14.15
C SER A 40 5.07 21.64 -15.10
N ASN A 41 4.32 20.66 -15.59
CA ASN A 41 3.28 20.83 -16.59
C ASN A 41 1.90 20.88 -15.92
N ASN A 42 1.34 22.07 -15.76
CA ASN A 42 0.05 22.26 -15.10
C ASN A 42 -1.15 21.58 -15.81
N ALA A 43 -1.00 21.10 -17.04
CA ALA A 43 -2.02 20.33 -17.74
C ALA A 43 -1.94 18.82 -17.43
N LYS A 44 -0.90 18.36 -16.72
CA LYS A 44 -0.72 16.97 -16.28
C LYS A 44 -1.07 16.87 -14.80
N LEU A 45 -1.91 15.87 -14.48
CA LEU A 45 -2.34 15.59 -13.11
C LEU A 45 -1.61 14.35 -12.62
N ASP A 46 -0.45 14.54 -12.00
CA ASP A 46 0.38 13.46 -11.48
C ASP A 46 -0.33 12.71 -10.34
N GLY A 47 -0.32 11.39 -10.38
CA GLY A 47 -0.85 10.57 -9.30
C GLY A 47 -1.07 9.11 -9.66
N ILE A 48 -1.29 8.30 -8.64
CA ILE A 48 -1.72 6.90 -8.76
C ILE A 48 -3.05 6.77 -8.02
N ILE A 49 -4.09 6.31 -8.72
CA ILE A 49 -5.41 6.06 -8.14
C ILE A 49 -5.55 4.56 -7.91
N ALA A 50 -5.65 4.14 -6.65
CA ALA A 50 -5.92 2.74 -6.32
C ALA A 50 -7.32 2.30 -6.81
N PRO A 51 -7.58 0.99 -6.96
CA PRO A 51 -8.92 0.49 -7.25
C PRO A 51 -9.96 1.05 -6.26
N ARG A 52 -11.06 1.56 -6.81
CA ARG A 52 -12.17 2.12 -6.04
C ARG A 52 -13.23 1.05 -5.79
N ILE A 53 -13.71 0.94 -4.55
CA ILE A 53 -14.70 -0.07 -4.16
C ILE A 53 -15.53 0.43 -2.98
N SER A 54 -16.84 0.10 -2.91
CA SER A 54 -17.61 0.39 -1.69
C SER A 54 -17.26 -0.61 -0.59
N GLY A 55 -17.46 -0.24 0.67
CA GLY A 55 -17.24 -1.16 1.80
C GLY A 55 -18.11 -2.41 1.68
N ASP A 56 -19.37 -2.28 1.26
CA ASP A 56 -20.26 -3.42 1.03
C ASP A 56 -19.71 -4.39 -0.03
N LEU A 57 -19.20 -3.88 -1.16
CA LEU A 57 -18.60 -4.74 -2.19
C LEU A 57 -17.26 -5.33 -1.74
N LEU A 58 -16.48 -4.57 -0.96
CA LEU A 58 -15.22 -5.05 -0.39
C LEU A 58 -15.47 -6.23 0.55
N LYS A 59 -16.53 -6.17 1.36
CA LYS A 59 -16.97 -7.24 2.26
C LYS A 59 -17.30 -8.55 1.53
N THR A 60 -17.78 -8.48 0.29
CA THR A 60 -18.08 -9.69 -0.51
C THR A 60 -16.85 -10.44 -1.01
N LYS A 61 -15.64 -9.88 -0.82
CA LYS A 61 -14.39 -10.49 -1.24
C LYS A 61 -13.66 -11.10 -0.05
N SER A 62 -12.96 -12.21 -0.29
CA SER A 62 -12.08 -12.85 0.69
C SER A 62 -10.63 -12.66 0.27
N TYR A 63 -9.91 -11.83 1.01
CA TYR A 63 -8.47 -11.65 0.84
C TYR A 63 -7.73 -12.67 1.70
N THR A 64 -6.50 -13.04 1.32
CA THR A 64 -5.66 -13.96 2.08
C THR A 64 -4.33 -13.30 2.40
N SER A 65 -3.46 -13.97 3.15
CA SER A 65 -2.10 -13.48 3.44
C SER A 65 -1.29 -13.14 2.18
N LEU A 66 -1.59 -13.76 1.04
CA LEU A 66 -0.97 -13.47 -0.26
C LEU A 66 -1.29 -12.07 -0.80
N GLN A 67 -2.32 -11.39 -0.29
CA GLN A 67 -2.70 -10.03 -0.67
C GLN A 67 -2.36 -8.99 0.41
N THR A 68 -1.53 -9.34 1.39
CA THR A 68 -1.03 -8.37 2.38
C THR A 68 -0.35 -7.21 1.66
N GLY A 69 -0.75 -5.98 2.00
CA GLY A 69 -0.29 -4.76 1.34
C GLY A 69 -1.16 -4.32 0.16
N ALA A 70 -2.22 -5.05 -0.21
CA ALA A 70 -3.19 -4.60 -1.21
C ALA A 70 -3.80 -3.26 -0.79
N LEU A 71 -3.83 -2.29 -1.70
CA LEU A 71 -4.33 -0.94 -1.45
C LEU A 71 -5.63 -0.70 -2.23
N VAL A 72 -6.63 -0.13 -1.57
CA VAL A 72 -7.89 0.29 -2.20
C VAL A 72 -8.32 1.67 -1.71
N TYR A 73 -9.07 2.38 -2.54
CA TYR A 73 -9.83 3.55 -2.10
C TYR A 73 -11.28 3.13 -1.87
N VAL A 74 -11.69 3.09 -0.61
CA VAL A 74 -13.07 2.80 -0.23
C VAL A 74 -13.93 4.04 -0.48
N THR A 75 -14.95 3.93 -1.32
CA THR A 75 -15.80 5.07 -1.73
C THR A 75 -16.90 5.38 -0.73
N THR A 76 -17.44 4.37 -0.05
CA THR A 76 -18.47 4.47 1.00
C THR A 76 -18.22 3.41 2.06
N ALA A 77 -18.63 3.65 3.31
CA ALA A 77 -18.50 2.69 4.39
C ALA A 77 -19.17 1.34 4.06
N ASP A 78 -18.72 0.28 4.74
CA ASP A 78 -19.49 -0.96 4.86
C ASP A 78 -20.71 -0.67 5.74
N SER A 79 -21.90 -1.02 5.24
CA SER A 79 -23.17 -0.78 5.93
C SER A 79 -23.37 -1.67 7.16
N SER A 80 -22.63 -2.78 7.25
CA SER A 80 -22.64 -3.70 8.38
C SER A 80 -21.21 -4.25 8.61
N PRO A 81 -20.28 -3.44 9.13
CA PRO A 81 -18.88 -3.84 9.27
C PRO A 81 -18.70 -5.12 10.10
N SER A 82 -17.95 -6.08 9.55
CA SER A 82 -17.64 -7.34 10.23
C SER A 82 -16.48 -8.07 9.53
N GLY A 83 -15.77 -8.95 10.23
CA GLY A 83 -14.68 -9.73 9.63
C GLY A 83 -13.60 -8.82 9.04
N GLN A 84 -13.16 -9.10 7.81
CA GLN A 84 -12.09 -8.34 7.15
C GLN A 84 -12.40 -6.84 7.01
N THR A 85 -13.68 -6.44 6.95
CA THR A 85 -14.10 -5.04 6.78
C THR A 85 -14.55 -4.37 8.08
N LEU A 86 -14.27 -4.97 9.24
CA LEU A 86 -14.69 -4.43 10.55
C LEU A 86 -14.34 -2.94 10.76
N ASP A 87 -13.18 -2.50 10.27
CA ASP A 87 -12.69 -1.12 10.41
C ASP A 87 -13.06 -0.21 9.21
N VAL A 88 -13.83 -0.71 8.23
CA VAL A 88 -14.22 0.00 7.00
C VAL A 88 -15.49 0.84 7.23
N THR A 89 -15.40 1.78 8.17
CA THR A 89 -16.54 2.58 8.65
C THR A 89 -16.70 3.94 7.95
N SER A 90 -15.83 4.26 6.98
CA SER A 90 -15.87 5.55 6.27
C SER A 90 -15.08 5.51 4.97
N THR A 91 -15.32 6.47 4.08
CA THR A 91 -14.55 6.68 2.84
C THR A 91 -13.08 6.95 3.14
N GLY A 92 -12.18 6.43 2.31
CA GLY A 92 -10.74 6.70 2.40
C GLY A 92 -9.86 5.60 1.82
N TYR A 93 -8.55 5.75 1.94
CA TYR A 93 -7.61 4.70 1.58
C TYR A 93 -7.47 3.65 2.68
N TYR A 94 -7.47 2.38 2.27
CA TYR A 94 -7.30 1.23 3.13
C TYR A 94 -6.27 0.28 2.53
N TYR A 95 -5.45 -0.33 3.39
CA TYR A 95 -4.60 -1.46 2.99
C TYR A 95 -5.03 -2.74 3.71
N PHE A 96 -4.85 -3.88 3.05
CA PHE A 96 -5.12 -5.18 3.67
C PHE A 96 -3.91 -5.65 4.50
N ASN A 97 -4.14 -6.00 5.75
CA ASN A 97 -3.14 -6.66 6.59
C ASN A 97 -3.55 -8.13 6.77
N GLY A 98 -2.80 -9.05 6.17
CA GLY A 98 -3.10 -10.48 6.23
C GLY A 98 -2.76 -11.15 7.55
N ASP A 99 -1.90 -10.56 8.39
CA ASP A 99 -1.62 -11.08 9.74
C ASP A 99 -2.76 -10.77 10.71
N LEU A 100 -3.42 -9.62 10.51
CA LEU A 100 -4.59 -9.19 11.28
C LEU A 100 -5.93 -9.57 10.64
N ASP A 101 -5.88 -10.19 9.46
CA ASP A 101 -7.01 -10.56 8.61
C ASP A 101 -8.05 -9.44 8.45
N LYS A 102 -7.59 -8.20 8.20
CA LYS A 102 -8.49 -7.05 8.07
C LYS A 102 -7.94 -5.88 7.24
N TRP A 103 -8.86 -5.05 6.77
CA TRP A 103 -8.61 -3.77 6.14
C TRP A 103 -8.34 -2.70 7.17
N ILE A 104 -7.20 -2.02 7.04
CA ILE A 104 -6.77 -0.95 7.95
C ILE A 104 -6.82 0.37 7.21
N LYS A 105 -7.53 1.34 7.79
CA LYS A 105 -7.60 2.69 7.23
C LYS A 105 -6.23 3.36 7.33
N ILE A 106 -5.75 3.94 6.24
CA ILE A 106 -4.59 4.83 6.29
C ILE A 106 -5.04 6.14 6.94
N LYS A 107 -4.61 6.35 8.19
CA LYS A 107 -4.86 7.58 8.93
C LYS A 107 -3.77 8.59 8.61
N SER A 108 -4.14 9.82 8.28
CA SER A 108 -3.21 10.94 8.35
C SER A 108 -2.97 11.22 9.83
N GLY A 109 -1.71 11.19 10.27
CA GLY A 109 -1.36 11.62 11.62
C GLY A 109 -1.57 13.12 11.75
N THR A 110 -2.80 13.57 12.02
CA THR A 110 -3.01 14.86 12.66
C THR A 110 -2.71 14.64 14.13
N SER A 111 -1.53 15.07 14.59
CA SER A 111 -1.23 15.14 16.02
C SER A 111 -2.14 16.20 16.65
N SER A 112 -3.39 15.86 16.90
CA SER A 112 -4.32 16.68 17.68
C SER A 112 -5.06 15.83 18.71
N GLU A 113 -4.41 14.77 19.19
CA GLU A 113 -4.75 14.11 20.45
C GLU A 113 -3.55 14.33 21.38
N PRO A 114 -3.72 14.98 22.54
CA PRO A 114 -2.78 14.78 23.64
C PRO A 114 -2.71 13.28 23.87
N TYR A 115 -1.51 12.75 23.96
CA TYR A 115 -1.25 11.34 24.22
C TYR A 115 -1.99 10.85 25.47
N ASP A 116 -3.20 10.30 25.32
CA ASP A 116 -3.85 9.51 26.34
C ASP A 116 -3.32 8.07 26.20
N THR A 117 -2.28 7.77 26.97
CA THR A 117 -1.93 6.37 27.26
C THR A 117 -3.11 5.67 27.91
N PRO A 118 -3.41 4.41 27.52
CA PRO A 118 -4.35 3.60 28.26
C PRO A 118 -3.82 3.42 29.68
N ASN A 119 -4.49 4.04 30.64
CA ASN A 119 -4.28 3.98 32.09
C ASN A 119 -3.49 2.75 32.56
N SER A 120 -2.19 2.92 32.76
CA SER A 120 -1.36 2.05 33.60
C SER A 120 -0.78 2.98 34.65
N GLY A 121 -1.20 2.76 35.90
CA GLY A 121 -1.08 3.69 37.02
C GLY A 121 0.28 4.35 37.13
N SER A 122 0.25 5.62 37.54
CA SER A 122 1.38 6.42 38.00
C SER A 122 2.54 5.56 38.54
N LEU A 123 3.51 5.24 37.67
CA LEU A 123 4.83 4.85 38.12
C LEU A 123 5.52 6.14 38.56
N THR A 124 5.19 6.60 39.77
CA THR A 124 6.06 7.52 40.48
C THR A 124 7.40 6.79 40.60
N LEU A 125 8.41 7.26 39.88
CA LEU A 125 9.80 6.91 40.14
C LEU A 125 10.14 7.43 41.53
N ASN A 126 9.81 6.63 42.54
CA ASN A 126 10.21 6.84 43.91
C ASN A 126 11.58 6.19 44.12
N ASP A 127 12.53 6.46 43.23
CA ASP A 127 13.89 5.95 43.38
C ASP A 127 14.67 6.89 44.30
N THR A 128 14.38 6.75 45.59
CA THR A 128 15.15 7.35 46.67
C THR A 128 16.42 6.54 46.85
N HIS A 129 17.41 6.72 45.97
CA HIS A 129 18.75 6.19 46.19
C HIS A 129 19.82 7.26 45.92
N HIS A 130 20.18 7.93 47.03
CA HIS A 130 21.49 8.53 47.33
C HIS A 130 22.08 9.51 46.30
N ALA A 131 21.85 10.80 46.55
CA ALA A 131 22.72 11.86 46.05
C ALA A 131 24.16 11.67 46.59
N VAL A 132 25.09 11.31 45.70
CA VAL A 132 26.53 11.47 45.94
C VAL A 132 26.95 12.79 45.31
N ARG A 133 27.18 13.81 46.15
CA ARG A 133 27.94 15.00 45.77
C ARG A 133 29.36 14.57 45.44
N ILE A 134 29.83 14.89 44.24
CA ILE A 134 31.26 14.95 43.94
C ILE A 134 31.57 16.43 43.67
N TYR A 135 32.63 16.89 44.32
CA TYR A 135 33.09 18.27 44.47
C TYR A 135 33.19 19.07 43.17
#